data_AF-A0A2D5ZVQ1-F1
#
_entry.id   AF-A0A2D5ZVQ1-F1
#
_cell.length_a   1.000
_cell.length_b   1.000
_cell.length_c   1.000
_cell.angle_alpha   90.00
_cell.angle_beta   90.00
_cell.angle_gamma   90.00
#
_symmetry.space_group_name_H-M   'P 1'
#
loop_
_entity.id
_entity.type
_entity.pdbx_description
1 polymer ?
#
loop_
_entity_poly.entity_id
_entity_poly.type
_entity_poly.pdbx_seq_one_letter_code
_entity_poly.pdbx_strand_id
1 'polypeptide(L)'
;MNTPKIDPTPRRLLVCLSLVFTGGLAGPLVQAQPLSCPAVFDSQSESKVPQNQAELDQLVLELLRGEALYIPVRNGFVSAAEGTAEGHEYSSFLWWRDVARVVQGLVAKAELLRMTPGVSQEEREQAEKDARDAAMGMVKIMADKRFKTKALANIMNPNLHMRPEGDTLVPEIRTQTAPYIEDREPTEQEKYESSQWGHKQNDALAAFGNTLLDAINGGYLHSSEVSGQAKLNLELLTTYLTRVQYWKMWDVGAWEEPHHFANRTSSVGMVAGFIERIMKGLYAGEHRPVIPLDYFFLDLKSELSRLEAANLTERQRNVVRTVMTAETLKQAVSHGVALTKSRLGLNNRGNDPSFYEFTSSVAGETPRGADTAIFHILWHSPSALSLADQLHIVEGLKVLEREHGYIRYEDDQYLNLGYGEAEWTLIDADLVSWYSDAYRTERNPEFLQKAKYHAGRMLSQITVEGALTTEGHPIAAGIVPEAFVPADARGQTYKISPNSPLNWSTANVIRALKKLREAYILADRR
;
A
#
# COMPACT_ATOMS: atom_id res chain seq x y z
N MET A 1 -32.05 -31.89 -19.06
CA MET A 1 -32.15 -30.79 -18.08
C MET A 1 -31.29 -29.67 -18.64
N ASN A 2 -31.93 -28.62 -19.15
CA ASN A 2 -31.27 -27.52 -19.85
C ASN A 2 -30.66 -26.56 -18.84
N THR A 3 -29.35 -26.35 -18.93
CA THR A 3 -28.63 -25.27 -18.25
C THR A 3 -29.03 -23.91 -18.85
N PRO A 4 -29.24 -22.85 -18.05
CA PRO A 4 -29.53 -21.53 -18.60
C PRO A 4 -28.24 -20.92 -19.17
N LYS A 5 -28.31 -20.41 -20.39
CA LYS A 5 -27.29 -19.55 -20.99
C LYS A 5 -27.32 -18.19 -20.29
N ILE A 6 -26.20 -17.78 -19.71
CA ILE A 6 -25.99 -16.43 -19.18
C ILE A 6 -25.63 -15.53 -20.36
N ASP A 7 -26.37 -14.44 -20.52
CA ASP A 7 -26.19 -13.41 -21.54
C ASP A 7 -25.04 -12.47 -21.12
N PRO A 8 -23.95 -12.34 -21.90
CA PRO A 8 -22.81 -11.48 -21.57
C PRO A 8 -23.00 -10.06 -22.11
N THR A 9 -24.16 -9.44 -21.86
CA THR A 9 -24.36 -8.02 -22.18
C THR A 9 -23.91 -7.15 -20.99
N PRO A 10 -22.86 -6.33 -21.13
CA PRO A 10 -22.48 -5.40 -20.07
C PRO A 10 -23.60 -4.38 -19.89
N ARG A 11 -24.09 -4.25 -18.65
CA ARG A 11 -25.00 -3.17 -18.26
C ARG A 11 -24.25 -1.85 -18.37
N ARG A 12 -24.58 -1.05 -19.39
CA ARG A 12 -24.06 0.31 -19.58
C ARG A 12 -24.30 1.13 -18.31
N LEU A 13 -23.24 1.62 -17.69
CA LEU A 13 -23.29 2.72 -16.73
C LEU A 13 -23.62 3.99 -17.53
N LEU A 14 -24.91 4.31 -17.64
CA LEU A 14 -25.38 5.55 -18.25
C LEU A 14 -25.28 6.65 -17.18
N VAL A 15 -24.12 7.30 -17.10
CA VAL A 15 -24.03 8.61 -16.45
C VAL A 15 -24.73 9.60 -17.38
N CYS A 16 -25.91 10.08 -16.98
CA CYS A 16 -26.69 11.03 -17.76
C CYS A 16 -25.93 12.36 -17.94
N LEU A 17 -25.36 12.55 -19.14
CA LEU A 17 -24.91 13.85 -19.65
C LEU A 17 -25.97 14.37 -20.62
N SER A 18 -26.78 15.32 -20.17
CA SER A 18 -27.66 16.10 -21.05
C SER A 18 -26.92 17.35 -21.50
N LEU A 19 -26.34 17.33 -22.70
CA LEU A 19 -25.94 18.54 -23.41
C LEU A 19 -26.77 18.64 -24.70
N VAL A 20 -27.65 19.64 -24.73
CA VAL A 20 -28.41 20.03 -25.91
C VAL A 20 -27.47 20.82 -26.82
N PHE A 21 -27.17 20.30 -28.00
CA PHE A 21 -26.61 21.09 -29.11
C PHE A 21 -27.45 20.89 -30.37
N THR A 22 -27.96 22.00 -30.89
CA THR A 22 -28.71 22.10 -32.14
C THR A 22 -27.78 22.32 -33.33
N GLY A 23 -27.84 21.43 -34.32
CA GLY A 23 -27.79 21.74 -35.75
C GLY A 23 -26.44 21.94 -36.46
N GLY A 24 -26.24 21.21 -37.58
CA GLY A 24 -25.35 21.62 -38.68
C GLY A 24 -24.59 20.49 -39.38
N LEU A 25 -25.08 20.05 -40.55
CA LEU A 25 -24.48 19.03 -41.43
C LEU A 25 -23.31 19.59 -42.27
N ALA A 26 -22.15 18.91 -42.28
CA ALA A 26 -21.30 18.58 -43.45
C ALA A 26 -19.93 18.01 -43.01
N GLY A 27 -19.47 16.93 -43.64
CA GLY A 27 -18.07 16.45 -43.57
C GLY A 27 -17.48 16.28 -44.99
N PRO A 28 -16.28 15.70 -45.18
CA PRO A 28 -15.31 15.25 -44.18
C PRO A 28 -13.86 15.72 -44.45
N LEU A 29 -13.09 15.88 -43.37
CA LEU A 29 -11.63 15.71 -43.33
C LEU A 29 -11.32 15.29 -41.90
N VAL A 30 -11.22 13.98 -41.68
CA VAL A 30 -10.89 13.44 -40.36
C VAL A 30 -9.39 13.66 -40.12
N GLN A 31 -9.05 14.86 -39.69
CA GLN A 31 -7.90 15.05 -38.82
C GLN A 31 -8.25 14.33 -37.52
N ALA A 32 -7.51 13.28 -37.19
CA ALA A 32 -7.57 12.69 -35.85
C ALA A 32 -7.21 13.81 -34.87
N GLN A 33 -8.22 14.35 -34.18
CA GLN A 33 -7.98 15.26 -33.08
C GLN A 33 -7.18 14.49 -32.02
N PRO A 34 -6.16 15.10 -31.39
CA PRO A 34 -5.54 14.51 -30.22
C PRO A 34 -6.66 14.28 -29.20
N LEU A 35 -6.94 13.01 -28.89
CA LEU A 35 -7.82 12.65 -27.80
C LEU A 35 -7.12 13.11 -26.52
N SER A 36 -7.50 14.30 -26.03
CA SER A 36 -7.28 14.66 -24.63
C SER A 36 -7.83 13.51 -23.80
N CYS A 37 -6.99 12.88 -22.98
CA CYS A 37 -7.43 11.77 -22.13
C CYS A 37 -8.59 12.29 -21.27
N PRO A 38 -9.84 11.84 -21.47
CA PRO A 38 -10.92 12.36 -20.67
C PRO A 38 -10.78 11.70 -19.30
N ALA A 39 -10.23 12.38 -18.31
CA ALA A 39 -10.42 11.94 -16.93
C ALA A 39 -11.93 11.90 -16.62
N VAL A 40 -12.40 11.01 -15.73
CA VAL A 40 -13.83 10.98 -15.32
C VAL A 40 -14.22 12.33 -14.72
N PHE A 41 -13.24 13.04 -14.15
CA PHE A 41 -13.41 14.33 -13.50
C PHE A 41 -12.38 15.32 -14.02
N ASP A 42 -12.86 16.50 -14.42
CA ASP A 42 -11.99 17.66 -14.56
C ASP A 42 -11.44 17.98 -13.16
N SER A 43 -10.12 17.88 -12.98
CA SER A 43 -9.44 18.09 -11.71
C SER A 43 -9.67 19.49 -11.13
N GLN A 44 -10.16 20.45 -11.95
CA GLN A 44 -10.53 21.79 -11.54
C GLN A 44 -12.02 22.00 -11.25
N SER A 45 -12.90 21.02 -11.51
CA SER A 45 -14.32 21.17 -11.21
C SER A 45 -14.62 20.81 -9.74
N GLU A 46 -14.63 21.82 -8.85
CA GLU A 46 -15.11 21.67 -7.46
C GLU A 46 -16.53 21.08 -7.37
N SER A 47 -17.31 21.19 -8.46
CA SER A 47 -18.71 20.78 -8.55
C SER A 47 -18.97 19.27 -8.48
N LYS A 48 -17.92 18.42 -8.43
CA LYS A 48 -18.06 16.95 -8.44
C LYS A 48 -17.42 16.22 -7.26
N VAL A 49 -16.75 16.92 -6.35
CA VAL A 49 -16.32 16.32 -5.07
C VAL A 49 -17.55 16.19 -4.17
N PRO A 50 -17.83 15.01 -3.57
CA PRO A 50 -18.94 14.88 -2.64
C PRO A 50 -18.82 15.90 -1.52
N GLN A 51 -19.81 16.75 -1.33
CA GLN A 51 -19.74 17.87 -0.38
C GLN A 51 -20.13 17.48 1.04
N ASN A 52 -20.87 16.39 1.18
CA ASN A 52 -21.45 15.88 2.42
C ASN A 52 -21.53 14.34 2.40
N GLN A 53 -21.99 13.75 3.51
CA GLN A 53 -22.11 12.30 3.65
C GLN A 53 -23.05 11.67 2.62
N ALA A 54 -24.18 12.30 2.30
CA ALA A 54 -25.20 11.72 1.42
C ALA A 54 -24.71 11.62 -0.04
N GLU A 55 -24.03 12.66 -0.54
CA GLU A 55 -23.39 12.64 -1.86
C GLU A 55 -22.29 11.58 -1.93
N LEU A 56 -21.52 11.40 -0.84
CA LEU A 56 -20.47 10.39 -0.78
C LEU A 56 -21.07 8.98 -0.76
N ASP A 57 -22.15 8.76 0.00
CA ASP A 57 -22.88 7.49 0.02
C ASP A 57 -23.37 7.11 -1.38
N GLN A 58 -23.91 8.07 -2.14
CA GLN A 58 -24.33 7.85 -3.53
C GLN A 58 -23.14 7.48 -4.44
N LEU A 59 -22.03 8.22 -4.35
CA LEU A 59 -20.81 7.91 -5.12
C LEU A 59 -20.27 6.51 -4.79
N VAL A 60 -20.28 6.12 -3.51
CA VAL A 60 -19.85 4.79 -3.07
C VAL A 60 -20.73 3.70 -3.69
N LEU A 61 -22.04 3.90 -3.75
CA LEU A 61 -22.95 2.96 -4.42
C LEU A 61 -22.66 2.84 -5.92
N GLU A 62 -22.30 3.94 -6.59
CA GLU A 62 -21.97 3.94 -8.01
C GLU A 62 -20.64 3.24 -8.29
N LEU A 63 -19.62 3.51 -7.48
CA LEU A 63 -18.27 2.98 -7.69
C LEU A 63 -18.13 1.52 -7.24
N LEU A 64 -18.73 1.10 -6.12
CA LEU A 64 -18.44 -0.21 -5.52
C LEU A 64 -19.40 -1.33 -5.90
N ARG A 65 -20.54 -1.02 -6.52
CA ARG A 65 -21.54 -2.03 -6.97
C ARG A 65 -21.30 -2.54 -8.39
N GLY A 66 -20.51 -1.81 -9.17
CA GLY A 66 -20.13 -2.19 -10.52
C GLY A 66 -18.82 -2.97 -10.57
N GLU A 67 -18.24 -3.02 -11.77
CA GLU A 67 -16.88 -3.52 -12.00
C GLU A 67 -15.82 -2.48 -11.63
N ALA A 68 -16.23 -1.25 -11.32
CA ALA A 68 -15.33 -0.19 -10.86
C ALA A 68 -14.75 -0.54 -9.48
N LEU A 69 -13.48 -0.20 -9.28
CA LEU A 69 -12.73 -0.48 -8.05
C LEU A 69 -12.80 -1.96 -7.59
N TYR A 70 -12.98 -2.89 -8.51
CA TYR A 70 -12.99 -4.32 -8.20
C TYR A 70 -11.58 -4.83 -7.97
N ILE A 71 -11.38 -5.59 -6.89
CA ILE A 71 -10.12 -6.26 -6.54
C ILE A 71 -10.42 -7.75 -6.45
N PRO A 72 -9.85 -8.60 -7.32
CA PRO A 72 -10.10 -10.02 -7.27
C PRO A 72 -9.36 -10.68 -6.10
N VAL A 73 -10.07 -11.54 -5.37
CA VAL A 73 -9.49 -12.42 -4.34
C VAL A 73 -9.57 -13.87 -4.83
N ARG A 74 -8.42 -14.51 -5.06
CA ARG A 74 -8.32 -15.88 -5.59
C ARG A 74 -7.76 -16.82 -4.52
N ASN A 75 -8.60 -17.67 -3.93
CA ASN A 75 -8.22 -18.58 -2.84
C ASN A 75 -7.55 -17.88 -1.63
N GLY A 76 -7.95 -16.64 -1.37
CA GLY A 76 -7.38 -15.78 -0.34
C GLY A 76 -6.12 -15.02 -0.76
N PHE A 77 -5.68 -15.12 -2.01
CA PHE A 77 -4.53 -14.38 -2.53
C PHE A 77 -4.96 -13.24 -3.44
N VAL A 78 -4.16 -12.18 -3.44
CA VAL A 78 -4.38 -10.95 -4.21
C VAL A 78 -3.09 -10.58 -4.92
N SER A 79 -3.19 -10.26 -6.21
CA SER A 79 -2.06 -9.83 -7.05
C SER A 79 -1.77 -8.34 -6.87
N ALA A 80 -0.58 -7.88 -7.27
CA ALA A 80 -0.26 -6.46 -7.32
C ALA A 80 -1.06 -5.72 -8.42
N ALA A 81 -1.21 -6.35 -9.58
CA ALA A 81 -2.02 -5.84 -10.70
C ALA A 81 -2.70 -6.98 -11.46
N GLU A 82 -3.84 -6.66 -12.07
CA GLU A 82 -4.51 -7.54 -13.04
C GLU A 82 -4.17 -6.99 -14.44
N GLY A 83 -3.01 -7.37 -14.99
CA GLY A 83 -2.56 -6.88 -16.29
C GLY A 83 -3.55 -7.20 -17.42
N THR A 84 -3.66 -6.31 -18.41
CA THR A 84 -4.63 -6.43 -19.52
C THR A 84 -4.17 -7.31 -20.68
N ALA A 85 -2.88 -7.66 -20.78
CA ALA A 85 -2.34 -8.52 -21.83
C ALA A 85 -1.78 -9.85 -21.28
N GLU A 86 -1.87 -10.90 -22.11
CA GLU A 86 -1.21 -12.19 -21.85
C GLU A 86 0.30 -11.97 -21.64
N GLY A 87 0.82 -12.32 -20.46
CA GLY A 87 2.25 -12.32 -20.17
C GLY A 87 2.78 -11.18 -19.29
N HIS A 88 1.93 -10.34 -18.68
CA HIS A 88 2.44 -9.34 -17.73
C HIS A 88 2.88 -9.97 -16.39
N GLU A 89 4.17 -9.82 -16.10
CA GLU A 89 4.86 -10.30 -14.90
C GLU A 89 4.17 -9.90 -13.58
N TYR A 90 3.60 -8.70 -13.49
CA TYR A 90 2.96 -8.20 -12.25
C TYR A 90 1.80 -9.06 -11.74
N SER A 91 1.05 -9.71 -12.64
CA SER A 91 -0.05 -10.60 -12.24
C SER A 91 0.46 -11.93 -11.67
N SER A 92 1.70 -12.30 -12.01
CA SER A 92 2.31 -13.59 -11.65
C SER A 92 2.97 -13.60 -10.28
N PHE A 93 3.22 -12.45 -9.66
CA PHE A 93 3.84 -12.39 -8.34
C PHE A 93 2.96 -11.72 -7.28
N LEU A 94 3.20 -12.12 -6.03
CA LEU A 94 2.73 -11.49 -4.82
C LEU A 94 3.86 -10.62 -4.28
N TRP A 95 3.62 -9.31 -4.16
CA TRP A 95 4.48 -8.40 -3.41
C TRP A 95 3.89 -8.16 -2.04
N TRP A 96 4.71 -8.33 -1.00
CA TRP A 96 4.24 -8.21 0.39
C TRP A 96 3.66 -6.83 0.70
N ARG A 97 4.25 -5.76 0.13
CA ARG A 97 3.73 -4.39 0.28
C ARG A 97 2.35 -4.24 -0.36
N ASP A 98 2.21 -4.68 -1.61
CA ASP A 98 0.97 -4.60 -2.38
C ASP A 98 -0.13 -5.44 -1.73
N VAL A 99 0.17 -6.69 -1.35
CA VAL A 99 -0.75 -7.54 -0.58
C VAL A 99 -1.22 -6.83 0.68
N ALA A 100 -0.30 -6.22 1.44
CA ALA A 100 -0.64 -5.49 2.65
C ALA A 100 -1.61 -4.32 2.38
N ARG A 101 -1.40 -3.57 1.29
CA ARG A 101 -2.29 -2.46 0.90
C ARG A 101 -3.63 -2.93 0.39
N VAL A 102 -3.64 -3.98 -0.42
CA VAL A 102 -4.86 -4.58 -0.96
C VAL A 102 -5.75 -5.13 0.16
N VAL A 103 -5.19 -5.83 1.14
CA VAL A 103 -5.96 -6.31 2.30
C VAL A 103 -6.54 -5.14 3.11
N GLN A 104 -5.78 -4.07 3.33
CA GLN A 104 -6.33 -2.86 3.96
C GLN A 104 -7.47 -2.24 3.14
N GLY A 105 -7.39 -2.28 1.81
CA GLY A 105 -8.45 -1.85 0.89
C GLY A 105 -9.71 -2.69 1.00
N LEU A 106 -9.58 -4.02 1.01
CA LEU A 106 -10.71 -4.94 1.15
C LEU A 106 -11.41 -4.81 2.50
N VAL A 107 -10.63 -4.67 3.58
CA VAL A 107 -11.18 -4.36 4.92
C VAL A 107 -11.94 -3.03 4.88
N ALA A 108 -11.35 -1.98 4.31
CA ALA A 108 -12.03 -0.70 4.18
C ALA A 108 -13.31 -0.79 3.32
N LYS A 109 -13.32 -1.62 2.25
CA LYS A 109 -14.50 -1.89 1.43
C LYS A 109 -15.63 -2.48 2.27
N ALA A 110 -15.34 -3.54 3.03
CA ALA A 110 -16.32 -4.19 3.90
C ALA A 110 -16.90 -3.21 4.93
N GLU A 111 -16.05 -2.43 5.60
CA GLU A 111 -16.49 -1.42 6.56
C GLU A 111 -17.34 -0.32 5.91
N LEU A 112 -16.92 0.18 4.76
CA LEU A 112 -17.59 1.23 4.00
C LEU A 112 -18.99 0.77 3.54
N LEU A 113 -19.10 -0.42 2.95
CA LEU A 113 -20.37 -1.00 2.51
C LEU A 113 -21.32 -1.28 3.68
N ARG A 114 -20.79 -1.69 4.84
CA ARG A 114 -21.58 -1.85 6.07
C ARG A 114 -22.17 -0.52 6.54
N MET A 115 -21.41 0.56 6.41
CA MET A 115 -21.82 1.89 6.86
C MET A 115 -22.73 2.62 5.85
N THR A 116 -22.75 2.19 4.58
CA THR A 116 -23.47 2.86 3.49
C THR A 116 -24.93 2.40 3.42
N PRO A 117 -25.92 3.33 3.50
CA PRO A 117 -27.32 3.00 3.32
C PRO A 117 -27.61 2.42 1.93
N GLY A 118 -28.62 1.55 1.85
CA GLY A 118 -29.05 0.97 0.57
C GLY A 118 -28.20 -0.20 0.05
N VAL A 119 -27.04 -0.50 0.66
CA VAL A 119 -26.26 -1.73 0.39
C VAL A 119 -27.01 -2.96 0.92
N SER A 120 -27.13 -4.00 0.09
CA SER A 120 -27.78 -5.26 0.46
C SER A 120 -26.93 -6.06 1.45
N GLN A 121 -27.58 -7.01 2.14
CA GLN A 121 -26.88 -7.90 3.07
C GLN A 121 -25.86 -8.80 2.33
N GLU A 122 -26.22 -9.32 1.16
CA GLU A 122 -25.34 -10.15 0.33
C GLU A 122 -24.06 -9.41 -0.10
N GLU A 123 -24.18 -8.16 -0.55
CA GLU A 123 -23.01 -7.33 -0.90
C GLU A 123 -22.06 -7.12 0.29
N ARG A 124 -22.62 -6.95 1.50
CA ARG A 124 -21.82 -6.78 2.73
C ARG A 124 -21.13 -8.08 3.13
N GLU A 125 -21.87 -9.19 3.15
CA GLU A 125 -21.33 -10.51 3.49
C GLU A 125 -20.23 -10.94 2.52
N GLN A 126 -20.40 -10.68 1.22
CA GLN A 126 -19.36 -10.95 0.23
C GLN A 126 -18.11 -10.10 0.46
N ALA A 127 -18.24 -8.79 0.71
CA ALA A 127 -17.09 -7.93 0.97
C ALA A 127 -16.36 -8.31 2.28
N GLU A 128 -17.10 -8.68 3.33
CA GLU A 128 -16.52 -9.19 4.58
C GLU A 128 -15.79 -10.52 4.35
N LYS A 129 -16.37 -11.42 3.55
CA LYS A 129 -15.74 -12.67 3.16
C LYS A 129 -14.45 -12.44 2.37
N ASP A 130 -14.45 -11.55 1.39
CA ASP A 130 -13.26 -11.23 0.57
C ASP A 130 -12.14 -10.66 1.44
N ALA A 131 -12.47 -9.73 2.35
CA ALA A 131 -11.50 -9.17 3.29
C ALA A 131 -10.91 -10.23 4.23
N ARG A 132 -11.75 -11.14 4.75
CA ARG A 132 -11.33 -12.25 5.60
C ARG A 132 -10.45 -13.24 4.86
N ASP A 133 -10.86 -13.65 3.65
CA ASP A 133 -10.12 -14.60 2.82
C ASP A 133 -8.74 -14.04 2.47
N ALA A 134 -8.65 -12.76 2.09
CA ALA A 134 -7.40 -12.09 1.79
C ALA A 134 -6.47 -11.99 3.03
N ALA A 135 -7.03 -11.69 4.20
CA ALA A 135 -6.29 -11.70 5.46
C ALA A 135 -5.78 -13.12 5.82
N MET A 136 -6.55 -14.17 5.55
CA MET A 136 -6.10 -15.56 5.71
C MET A 136 -4.98 -15.93 4.72
N GLY A 137 -5.00 -15.39 3.50
CA GLY A 137 -3.87 -15.52 2.58
C GLY A 137 -2.58 -14.93 3.15
N MET A 138 -2.66 -13.79 3.84
CA MET A 138 -1.49 -13.22 4.53
C MET A 138 -0.94 -14.16 5.61
N VAL A 139 -1.79 -14.86 6.36
CA VAL A 139 -1.37 -15.87 7.34
C VAL A 139 -0.60 -17.01 6.66
N LYS A 140 -1.07 -17.47 5.50
CA LYS A 140 -0.39 -18.52 4.72
C LYS A 140 0.99 -18.07 4.22
N ILE A 141 1.09 -16.85 3.67
CA ILE A 141 2.36 -16.26 3.23
C ILE A 141 3.33 -16.11 4.42
N MET A 142 2.85 -15.56 5.54
CA MET A 142 3.67 -15.42 6.76
C MET A 142 4.11 -16.77 7.32
N ALA A 143 3.37 -17.85 7.09
CA ALA A 143 3.74 -19.20 7.54
C ALA A 143 4.81 -19.89 6.66
N ASP A 144 5.29 -19.24 5.60
CA ASP A 144 6.28 -19.86 4.70
C ASP A 144 7.59 -20.22 5.45
N LYS A 145 8.04 -21.47 5.27
CA LYS A 145 9.26 -22.00 5.89
C LYS A 145 10.54 -21.37 5.32
N ARG A 146 10.50 -20.86 4.08
CA ARG A 146 11.60 -20.12 3.45
C ARG A 146 11.89 -18.84 4.20
N PHE A 147 10.85 -18.12 4.61
CA PHE A 147 10.98 -16.93 5.45
C PHE A 147 11.77 -17.25 6.73
N LYS A 148 11.35 -18.29 7.47
CA LYS A 148 12.04 -18.75 8.69
C LYS A 148 13.53 -19.00 8.44
N THR A 149 13.85 -19.73 7.38
CA THR A 149 15.23 -20.10 7.04
C THR A 149 16.10 -18.87 6.78
N LYS A 150 15.65 -17.93 5.93
CA LYS A 150 16.41 -16.72 5.59
C LYS A 150 16.50 -15.73 6.76
N ALA A 151 15.41 -15.56 7.53
CA ALA A 151 15.41 -14.74 8.74
C ALA A 151 16.41 -15.26 9.78
N LEU A 152 16.38 -16.56 10.09
CA LEU A 152 17.32 -17.17 11.03
C LEU A 152 18.78 -17.06 10.57
N ALA A 153 19.05 -17.24 9.27
CA ALA A 153 20.40 -17.08 8.74
C ALA A 153 20.97 -15.68 9.03
N ASN A 154 20.17 -14.64 8.82
CA ASN A 154 20.55 -13.25 9.12
C ASN A 154 20.56 -12.93 10.62
N ILE A 155 19.66 -13.51 11.42
CA ILE A 155 19.69 -13.35 12.90
C ILE A 155 21.00 -13.90 13.47
N MET A 156 21.46 -15.05 12.94
CA MET A 156 22.69 -15.70 13.38
C MET A 156 23.94 -15.06 12.79
N ASN A 157 23.86 -14.51 11.59
CA ASN A 157 24.91 -13.75 10.93
C ASN A 157 24.36 -12.42 10.40
N PRO A 158 24.33 -11.36 11.23
CA PRO A 158 23.69 -10.09 10.87
C PRO A 158 24.38 -9.37 9.70
N ASN A 159 25.59 -9.75 9.32
CA ASN A 159 26.30 -9.18 8.17
C ASN A 159 26.05 -9.96 6.86
N LEU A 160 25.21 -11.00 6.88
CA LEU A 160 24.94 -11.84 5.71
C LEU A 160 24.34 -11.01 4.56
N HIS A 161 23.44 -10.09 4.87
CA HIS A 161 22.82 -9.16 3.91
C HIS A 161 23.78 -8.13 3.31
N MET A 162 25.04 -8.05 3.77
CA MET A 162 26.07 -7.14 3.22
C MET A 162 26.99 -7.84 2.20
N ARG A 163 26.79 -9.13 1.95
CA ARG A 163 27.53 -9.86 0.90
C ARG A 163 27.05 -9.42 -0.49
N PRO A 164 27.86 -9.66 -1.55
CA PRO A 164 27.45 -9.37 -2.93
C PRO A 164 26.10 -10.01 -3.30
N GLU A 165 25.83 -11.21 -2.82
CA GLU A 165 24.57 -11.94 -3.02
C GLU A 165 23.48 -11.62 -1.95
N GLY A 166 23.74 -10.64 -1.08
CA GLY A 166 22.97 -10.36 0.14
C GLY A 166 21.49 -10.14 -0.08
N ASP A 167 21.09 -9.61 -1.23
CA ASP A 167 19.69 -9.31 -1.57
C ASP A 167 18.84 -10.56 -1.78
N THR A 168 19.46 -11.69 -2.09
CA THR A 168 18.79 -12.99 -2.24
C THR A 168 18.77 -13.79 -0.93
N LEU A 169 19.61 -13.39 0.03
CA LEU A 169 19.81 -14.07 1.32
C LEU A 169 18.90 -13.53 2.44
N VAL A 170 18.19 -12.43 2.19
CA VAL A 170 17.19 -11.86 3.11
C VAL A 170 15.79 -12.48 2.88
N PRO A 171 14.86 -12.37 3.84
CA PRO A 171 13.50 -12.87 3.66
C PRO A 171 12.85 -12.39 2.35
N GLU A 172 12.17 -13.29 1.64
CA GLU A 172 11.53 -12.99 0.35
C GLU A 172 10.30 -12.10 0.56
N ILE A 173 10.27 -10.96 -0.11
CA ILE A 173 9.10 -10.05 -0.17
C ILE A 173 8.26 -10.26 -1.44
N ARG A 174 8.82 -10.97 -2.43
CA ARG A 174 8.22 -11.25 -3.74
C ARG A 174 8.23 -12.75 -3.96
N THR A 175 7.11 -13.32 -4.34
CA THR A 175 6.99 -14.76 -4.62
C THR A 175 5.98 -15.02 -5.71
N GLN A 176 6.13 -16.11 -6.46
CA GLN A 176 5.17 -16.50 -7.50
C GLN A 176 3.78 -16.77 -6.90
N THR A 177 2.73 -16.28 -7.56
CA THR A 177 1.33 -16.35 -7.11
C THR A 177 0.74 -17.75 -7.30
N ALA A 178 1.02 -18.39 -8.44
CA ALA A 178 0.39 -19.66 -8.82
C ALA A 178 0.55 -20.78 -7.76
N PRO A 179 1.74 -21.04 -7.17
CA PRO A 179 1.90 -22.07 -6.15
C PRO A 179 0.98 -21.88 -4.93
N TYR A 180 0.70 -20.62 -4.55
CA TYR A 180 -0.20 -20.31 -3.44
C TYR A 180 -1.66 -20.54 -3.80
N ILE A 181 -2.09 -20.08 -4.98
CA ILE A 181 -3.46 -20.26 -5.45
C ILE A 181 -3.78 -21.75 -5.63
N GLU A 182 -2.83 -22.52 -6.15
CA GLU A 182 -2.97 -23.94 -6.47
C GLU A 182 -2.67 -24.87 -5.30
N ASP A 183 -2.27 -24.33 -4.14
CA ASP A 183 -1.87 -25.08 -2.94
C ASP A 183 -0.81 -26.15 -3.22
N ARG A 184 0.25 -25.76 -3.93
CA ARG A 184 1.38 -26.63 -4.29
C ARG A 184 2.73 -26.00 -3.96
N GLU A 185 3.76 -26.82 -3.93
CA GLU A 185 5.13 -26.33 -3.85
C GLU A 185 5.52 -25.60 -5.16
N PRO A 186 6.28 -24.50 -5.08
CA PRO A 186 6.87 -23.87 -6.26
C PRO A 186 7.81 -24.83 -6.99
N THR A 187 7.79 -24.80 -8.32
CA THR A 187 8.76 -25.47 -9.18
C THR A 187 10.15 -24.84 -9.03
N GLU A 188 11.21 -25.54 -9.46
CA GLU A 188 12.57 -24.97 -9.42
C GLU A 188 12.71 -23.72 -10.29
N GLN A 189 11.97 -23.63 -11.40
CA GLN A 189 11.91 -22.45 -12.25
C GLN A 189 11.28 -21.26 -11.51
N GLU A 190 10.13 -21.46 -10.87
CA GLU A 190 9.44 -20.42 -10.09
C GLU A 190 10.28 -19.94 -8.89
N LYS A 191 11.02 -20.85 -8.24
CA LYS A 191 11.99 -20.51 -7.20
C LYS A 191 13.13 -19.68 -7.76
N TYR A 192 13.68 -20.08 -8.90
CA TYR A 192 14.75 -19.36 -9.57
C TYR A 192 14.32 -17.93 -9.93
N GLU A 193 13.18 -17.76 -10.60
CA GLU A 193 12.61 -16.45 -10.96
C GLU A 193 12.34 -15.56 -9.75
N SER A 194 11.81 -16.14 -8.66
CA SER A 194 11.61 -15.41 -7.41
C SER A 194 12.97 -14.93 -6.87
N SER A 195 13.99 -15.79 -6.87
CA SER A 195 15.31 -15.51 -6.30
C SER A 195 16.14 -14.46 -7.05
N GLN A 196 15.79 -14.14 -8.30
CA GLN A 196 16.48 -13.10 -9.08
C GLN A 196 16.11 -11.67 -8.66
N TRP A 197 15.18 -11.51 -7.71
CA TRP A 197 14.69 -10.20 -7.30
C TRP A 197 15.44 -9.61 -6.11
N GLY A 198 15.49 -8.28 -6.04
CA GLY A 198 16.02 -7.55 -4.89
C GLY A 198 15.07 -7.63 -3.70
N HIS A 199 15.17 -8.68 -2.87
CA HIS A 199 14.25 -8.87 -1.73
C HIS A 199 14.54 -7.97 -0.52
N LYS A 200 15.59 -7.16 -0.60
CA LYS A 200 16.00 -6.27 0.47
C LYS A 200 15.09 -5.04 0.47
N GLN A 201 13.89 -5.20 1.05
CA GLN A 201 12.86 -4.17 1.18
C GLN A 201 12.24 -4.24 2.57
N ASN A 202 12.76 -3.43 3.49
CA ASN A 202 12.33 -3.49 4.88
C ASN A 202 10.95 -2.84 5.09
N ASP A 203 10.58 -1.87 4.25
CA ASP A 203 9.24 -1.29 4.19
C ASP A 203 8.17 -2.35 3.89
N ALA A 204 8.39 -3.22 2.90
CA ALA A 204 7.46 -4.27 2.53
C ALA A 204 7.21 -5.27 3.68
N LEU A 205 8.29 -5.66 4.38
CA LEU A 205 8.20 -6.52 5.55
C LEU A 205 7.41 -5.86 6.70
N ALA A 206 7.67 -4.58 6.98
CA ALA A 206 6.96 -3.82 8.02
C ALA A 206 5.49 -3.55 7.65
N ALA A 207 5.19 -3.27 6.38
CA ALA A 207 3.83 -3.12 5.85
C ALA A 207 3.02 -4.39 6.10
N PHE A 208 3.57 -5.52 5.69
CA PHE A 208 2.93 -6.82 5.83
C PHE A 208 2.64 -7.16 7.29
N GLY A 209 3.65 -7.01 8.16
CA GLY A 209 3.50 -7.25 9.60
C GLY A 209 2.45 -6.36 10.25
N ASN A 210 2.43 -5.06 9.94
CA ASN A 210 1.43 -4.14 10.47
C ASN A 210 0.01 -4.45 9.98
N THR A 211 -0.17 -4.74 8.69
CA THR A 211 -1.49 -5.08 8.14
C THR A 211 -2.03 -6.37 8.76
N LEU A 212 -1.19 -7.37 9.02
CA LEU A 212 -1.62 -8.58 9.74
C LEU A 212 -2.18 -8.23 11.14
N LEU A 213 -1.49 -7.34 11.85
CA LEU A 213 -1.94 -6.85 13.17
C LEU A 213 -3.23 -6.01 13.05
N ASP A 214 -3.42 -5.25 11.97
CA ASP A 214 -4.67 -4.51 11.71
C ASP A 214 -5.84 -5.45 11.45
N ALA A 215 -5.64 -6.49 10.65
CA ALA A 215 -6.68 -7.49 10.36
C ALA A 215 -7.12 -8.23 11.63
N ILE A 216 -6.18 -8.55 12.52
CA ILE A 216 -6.48 -9.11 13.85
C ILE A 216 -7.27 -8.10 14.68
N ASN A 217 -6.78 -6.85 14.77
CA ASN A 217 -7.42 -5.81 15.56
C ASN A 217 -8.85 -5.49 15.11
N GLY A 218 -9.09 -5.49 13.80
CA GLY A 218 -10.40 -5.28 13.18
C GLY A 218 -11.34 -6.48 13.26
N GLY A 219 -10.88 -7.63 13.77
CA GLY A 219 -11.68 -8.85 13.90
C GLY A 219 -11.83 -9.66 12.60
N TYR A 220 -11.07 -9.33 11.56
CA TYR A 220 -11.02 -10.12 10.31
C TYR A 220 -10.21 -11.40 10.47
N LEU A 221 -9.30 -11.44 11.46
CA LEU A 221 -8.56 -12.63 11.86
C LEU A 221 -8.66 -12.84 13.37
N HIS A 222 -8.94 -14.07 13.80
CA HIS A 222 -8.80 -14.44 15.21
C HIS A 222 -7.40 -15.01 15.51
N SER A 223 -6.90 -14.81 16.74
CA SER A 223 -5.58 -15.33 17.15
C SER A 223 -5.44 -16.85 16.94
N SER A 224 -6.51 -17.60 17.13
CA SER A 224 -6.55 -19.05 16.91
C SER A 224 -6.39 -19.48 15.45
N GLU A 225 -6.65 -18.57 14.50
CA GLU A 225 -6.53 -18.83 13.06
C GLU A 225 -5.12 -18.51 12.55
N VAL A 226 -4.38 -17.67 13.28
CA VAL A 226 -2.97 -17.42 12.98
C VAL A 226 -2.16 -18.63 13.43
N SER A 227 -1.64 -19.38 12.45
CA SER A 227 -0.87 -20.60 12.71
C SER A 227 0.36 -20.33 13.60
N GLY A 228 0.79 -21.34 14.37
CA GLY A 228 2.01 -21.23 15.19
C GLY A 228 3.26 -20.88 14.36
N GLN A 229 3.35 -21.36 13.12
CA GLN A 229 4.44 -21.02 12.21
C GLN A 229 4.38 -19.56 11.73
N ALA A 230 3.18 -18.99 11.52
CA ALA A 230 3.02 -17.57 11.20
C ALA A 230 3.37 -16.67 12.41
N LYS A 231 2.93 -17.05 13.62
CA LYS A 231 3.31 -16.36 14.87
C LYS A 231 4.84 -16.36 15.07
N LEU A 232 5.47 -17.53 14.92
CA LEU A 232 6.92 -17.66 14.98
C LEU A 232 7.61 -16.77 13.94
N ASN A 233 7.13 -16.74 12.70
CA ASN A 233 7.73 -15.91 11.65
C ASN A 233 7.55 -14.41 11.91
N LEU A 234 6.46 -13.98 12.55
CA LEU A 234 6.29 -12.59 12.99
C LEU A 234 7.30 -12.20 14.10
N GLU A 235 7.59 -13.12 15.03
CA GLU A 235 8.66 -12.92 16.03
C GLU A 235 10.04 -12.88 15.38
N LEU A 236 10.31 -13.79 14.44
CA LEU A 236 11.56 -13.84 13.70
C LEU A 236 11.73 -12.61 12.82
N LEU A 237 10.65 -12.06 12.25
CA LEU A 237 10.68 -10.80 11.52
C LEU A 237 11.18 -9.65 12.40
N THR A 238 10.57 -9.50 13.59
CA THR A 238 10.96 -8.47 14.57
C THR A 238 12.41 -8.65 15.02
N THR A 239 12.80 -9.90 15.30
CA THR A 239 14.17 -10.26 15.70
C THR A 239 15.17 -9.95 14.59
N TYR A 240 14.84 -10.33 13.35
CA TYR A 240 15.65 -10.11 12.16
C TYR A 240 15.92 -8.62 11.95
N LEU A 241 14.87 -7.80 11.84
CA LEU A 241 14.97 -6.35 11.62
C LEU A 241 15.81 -5.67 12.70
N THR A 242 15.64 -6.08 13.96
CA THR A 242 16.43 -5.56 15.08
C THR A 242 17.90 -6.00 15.00
N ARG A 243 18.17 -7.26 14.68
CA ARG A 243 19.52 -7.84 14.66
C ARG A 243 20.38 -7.37 13.51
N VAL A 244 19.78 -7.15 12.34
CA VAL A 244 20.47 -6.54 11.19
C VAL A 244 20.63 -5.03 11.34
N GLN A 245 20.09 -4.44 12.42
CA GLN A 245 20.06 -3.01 12.65
C GLN A 245 19.44 -2.31 11.44
N TYR A 246 18.14 -2.53 11.20
CA TYR A 246 17.43 -2.02 10.02
C TYR A 246 17.73 -0.54 9.70
N TRP A 247 17.96 0.30 10.72
CA TRP A 247 18.34 1.72 10.59
C TRP A 247 19.75 1.95 10.02
N LYS A 248 20.54 0.91 9.76
CA LYS A 248 21.84 0.94 9.08
C LYS A 248 21.83 0.13 7.78
N MET A 249 20.82 -0.71 7.60
CA MET A 249 20.74 -1.63 6.48
C MET A 249 20.35 -0.87 5.22
N TRP A 250 21.11 -1.06 4.15
CA TRP A 250 20.72 -0.57 2.82
C TRP A 250 19.61 -1.46 2.26
N ASP A 251 18.65 -0.90 1.56
CA ASP A 251 17.57 -1.62 0.90
C ASP A 251 17.24 -0.93 -0.44
N VAL A 252 16.45 -1.59 -1.29
CA VAL A 252 16.07 -1.05 -2.63
C VAL A 252 14.87 -0.10 -2.55
N GLY A 253 14.36 0.16 -1.34
CA GLY A 253 13.19 1.01 -1.09
C GLY A 253 11.88 0.49 -1.67
N ALA A 254 10.86 1.34 -1.62
CA ALA A 254 9.52 1.06 -2.16
C ALA A 254 9.51 0.86 -3.68
N TRP A 255 10.47 1.46 -4.37
CA TRP A 255 10.53 1.55 -5.82
C TRP A 255 11.36 0.48 -6.51
N GLU A 256 12.00 -0.42 -5.74
CA GLU A 256 12.67 -1.63 -6.25
C GLU A 256 13.82 -1.33 -7.22
N GLU A 257 14.62 -0.32 -6.89
CA GLU A 257 15.68 0.16 -7.78
C GLU A 257 17.04 -0.43 -7.39
N PRO A 258 17.49 -1.52 -8.06
CA PRO A 258 18.65 -2.30 -7.64
C PRO A 258 19.98 -1.54 -7.78
N HIS A 259 20.02 -0.47 -8.58
CA HIS A 259 21.21 0.37 -8.71
C HIS A 259 21.36 1.36 -7.55
N HIS A 260 20.34 1.53 -6.71
CA HIS A 260 20.27 2.57 -5.71
C HIS A 260 20.06 2.01 -4.30
N PHE A 261 20.90 1.04 -3.90
CA PHE A 261 20.91 0.54 -2.53
C PHE A 261 21.22 1.68 -1.56
N ALA A 262 20.28 1.91 -0.67
CA ALA A 262 20.35 3.04 0.25
C ALA A 262 19.67 2.73 1.57
N ASN A 263 20.06 3.45 2.60
CA ASN A 263 19.36 3.41 3.87
C ASN A 263 18.14 4.34 3.77
N ARG A 264 17.01 3.83 3.27
CA ARG A 264 15.82 4.62 2.92
C ARG A 264 15.09 5.14 4.15
N THR A 265 14.86 6.45 4.22
CA THR A 265 14.16 7.09 5.34
C THR A 265 12.73 6.55 5.49
N SER A 266 12.06 6.30 4.37
CA SER A 266 10.73 5.68 4.26
C SER A 266 10.68 4.32 4.98
N SER A 267 11.58 3.40 4.60
CA SER A 267 11.74 2.08 5.23
C SER A 267 12.06 2.18 6.72
N VAL A 268 13.01 3.03 7.11
CA VAL A 268 13.44 3.17 8.51
C VAL A 268 12.28 3.64 9.40
N GLY A 269 11.54 4.67 8.98
CA GLY A 269 10.42 5.19 9.77
C GLY A 269 9.30 4.15 9.90
N MET A 270 8.98 3.46 8.81
CA MET A 270 7.95 2.42 8.80
C MET A 270 8.30 1.22 9.70
N VAL A 271 9.55 0.73 9.64
CA VAL A 271 10.03 -0.35 10.49
C VAL A 271 10.06 0.07 11.96
N ALA A 272 10.44 1.31 12.27
CA ALA A 272 10.38 1.83 13.63
C ALA A 272 8.95 1.78 14.19
N GLY A 273 7.95 2.13 13.38
CA GLY A 273 6.54 2.04 13.74
C GLY A 273 6.09 0.60 14.00
N PHE A 274 6.49 -0.33 13.13
CA PHE A 274 6.21 -1.76 13.30
C PHE A 274 6.81 -2.32 14.60
N ILE A 275 8.10 -2.09 14.86
CA ILE A 275 8.77 -2.60 16.07
C ILE A 275 8.17 -1.94 17.33
N GLU A 276 7.83 -0.65 17.27
CA GLU A 276 7.17 0.03 18.38
C GLU A 276 5.82 -0.62 18.70
N ARG A 277 5.04 -0.98 17.67
CA ARG A 277 3.76 -1.67 17.82
C ARG A 277 3.93 -3.05 18.44
N ILE A 278 4.89 -3.85 18.00
CA ILE A 278 5.21 -5.15 18.60
C ILE A 278 5.64 -5.00 20.06
N MET A 279 6.55 -4.06 20.34
CA MET A 279 7.04 -3.79 21.69
C MET A 279 5.89 -3.40 22.62
N LYS A 280 5.05 -2.44 22.21
CA LYS A 280 3.88 -2.02 23.00
C LYS A 280 2.89 -3.17 23.18
N GLY A 281 2.68 -4.01 22.18
CA GLY A 281 1.81 -5.18 22.30
C GLY A 281 2.30 -6.21 23.32
N LEU A 282 3.58 -6.57 23.28
CA LEU A 282 4.18 -7.58 24.16
C LEU A 282 4.39 -7.09 25.61
N TYR A 283 4.55 -5.77 25.78
CA TYR A 283 5.02 -5.14 27.02
C TYR A 283 4.16 -3.97 27.53
N ALA A 284 3.01 -3.69 26.92
CA ALA A 284 1.94 -3.00 27.65
C ALA A 284 1.70 -3.80 28.93
N GLY A 285 1.59 -3.12 30.08
CA GLY A 285 1.56 -3.76 31.40
C GLY A 285 0.44 -4.79 31.58
N GLU A 286 0.21 -5.25 32.80
CA GLU A 286 -0.84 -6.23 33.15
C GLU A 286 -2.28 -5.65 33.03
N HIS A 287 -2.63 -5.12 31.86
CA HIS A 287 -4.01 -4.78 31.53
C HIS A 287 -4.72 -6.04 31.06
N ARG A 288 -5.95 -6.23 31.52
CA ARG A 288 -6.81 -7.30 31.01
C ARG A 288 -6.99 -7.07 29.51
N PRO A 289 -6.89 -8.13 28.67
CA PRO A 289 -7.09 -7.99 27.24
C PRO A 289 -8.52 -7.51 26.97
N VAL A 290 -8.65 -6.38 26.27
CA VAL A 290 -9.94 -5.72 25.99
C VAL A 290 -10.29 -5.73 24.51
N ILE A 291 -9.29 -5.84 23.62
CA ILE A 291 -9.46 -5.90 22.18
C ILE A 291 -8.84 -7.17 21.59
N PRO A 292 -9.26 -7.63 20.39
CA PRO A 292 -8.73 -8.86 19.77
C PRO A 292 -7.20 -8.90 19.69
N LEU A 293 -6.58 -7.75 19.46
CA LEU A 293 -5.13 -7.62 19.35
C LEU A 293 -4.39 -7.91 20.68
N ASP A 294 -4.99 -7.60 21.83
CA ASP A 294 -4.39 -7.89 23.14
C ASP A 294 -4.30 -9.40 23.37
N TYR A 295 -5.37 -10.13 23.02
CA TYR A 295 -5.38 -11.59 23.09
C TYR A 295 -4.32 -12.20 22.19
N PHE A 296 -4.13 -11.64 20.99
CA PHE A 296 -3.06 -12.08 20.10
C PHE A 296 -1.67 -11.86 20.68
N PHE A 297 -1.40 -10.71 21.31
CA PHE A 297 -0.09 -10.48 21.93
C PHE A 297 0.16 -11.35 23.16
N LEU A 298 -0.86 -11.68 23.95
CA LEU A 298 -0.75 -12.66 25.03
C LEU A 298 -0.38 -14.04 24.49
N ASP A 299 -1.03 -14.46 23.41
CA ASP A 299 -0.77 -15.72 22.72
C ASP A 299 0.66 -15.74 22.15
N LEU A 300 1.06 -14.68 21.43
CA LEU A 300 2.41 -14.50 20.89
C LEU A 300 3.49 -14.54 22.00
N LYS A 301 3.25 -13.88 23.13
CA LYS A 301 4.15 -13.92 24.30
C LYS A 301 4.26 -15.31 24.92
N SER A 302 3.17 -16.08 24.88
CA SER A 302 3.17 -17.47 25.33
C SER A 302 3.96 -18.38 24.38
N GLU A 303 3.90 -18.13 23.07
CA GLU A 303 4.68 -18.84 22.04
C GLU A 303 6.18 -18.54 22.14
N LEU A 304 6.58 -17.30 22.42
CA LEU A 304 7.98 -16.95 22.78
C LEU A 304 8.53 -17.79 23.93
N SER A 305 7.67 -18.17 24.87
CA SER A 305 8.03 -19.03 25.99
C SER A 305 8.14 -20.51 25.58
N ARG A 306 7.47 -20.90 24.49
CA ARG A 306 7.37 -22.27 23.94
C ARG A 306 8.21 -22.52 22.68
N LEU A 307 9.20 -21.68 22.38
CA LEU A 307 10.17 -21.85 21.25
C LEU A 307 10.84 -23.24 21.17
N GLU A 308 10.67 -24.10 22.19
CA GLU A 308 11.02 -25.51 22.19
C GLU A 308 10.29 -26.31 21.09
N ALA A 309 9.05 -25.96 20.74
CA ALA A 309 8.26 -26.65 19.70
C ALA A 309 8.65 -26.23 18.26
N ALA A 310 9.43 -25.16 18.11
CA ALA A 310 9.73 -24.52 16.82
C ALA A 310 10.90 -25.15 16.03
N ASN A 311 11.46 -26.27 16.50
CA ASN A 311 12.68 -26.89 15.97
C ASN A 311 13.88 -25.92 15.87
N LEU A 312 13.94 -24.92 16.75
CA LEU A 312 15.11 -24.03 16.85
C LEU A 312 16.21 -24.71 17.67
N THR A 313 17.46 -24.40 17.36
CA THR A 313 18.60 -24.74 18.23
C THR A 313 18.57 -23.88 19.49
N GLU A 314 19.19 -24.34 20.57
CA GLU A 314 19.29 -23.58 21.82
C GLU A 314 19.98 -22.21 21.60
N ARG A 315 21.00 -22.19 20.74
CA ARG A 315 21.68 -20.95 20.34
C ARG A 315 20.72 -19.96 19.67
N GLN A 316 19.89 -20.41 18.73
CA GLN A 316 18.90 -19.55 18.06
C GLN A 316 17.87 -19.01 19.05
N ARG A 317 17.34 -19.85 19.94
CA ARG A 317 16.39 -19.43 21.00
C ARG A 317 16.97 -18.33 21.87
N ASN A 318 18.22 -18.49 22.31
CA ASN A 318 18.87 -17.52 23.18
C ASN A 318 19.08 -16.16 22.49
N VAL A 319 19.41 -16.14 21.20
CA VAL A 319 19.48 -14.90 20.43
C VAL A 319 18.09 -14.24 20.33
N VAL A 320 17.05 -14.99 19.96
CA VAL A 320 15.67 -14.46 19.86
C VAL A 320 15.23 -13.85 21.20
N ARG A 321 15.38 -14.60 22.32
CA ARG A 321 15.01 -14.11 23.66
C ARG A 321 15.75 -12.84 24.08
N THR A 322 17.05 -12.74 23.75
CA THR A 322 17.87 -11.55 24.08
C THR A 322 17.41 -10.32 23.29
N VAL A 323 16.99 -10.52 22.04
CA VAL A 323 16.55 -9.43 21.16
C VAL A 323 15.15 -8.98 21.48
N MET A 324 14.25 -9.91 21.77
CA MET A 324 12.83 -9.63 21.95
C MET A 324 12.50 -8.95 23.28
N THR A 325 13.47 -8.53 24.08
CA THR A 325 13.24 -7.79 25.34
C THR A 325 12.72 -6.37 25.11
N ALA A 326 11.96 -5.84 26.07
CA ALA A 326 11.44 -4.47 25.99
C ALA A 326 12.55 -3.43 25.77
N GLU A 327 13.69 -3.58 26.45
CA GLU A 327 14.82 -2.64 26.35
C GLU A 327 15.47 -2.68 24.96
N THR A 328 15.77 -3.86 24.43
CA THR A 328 16.38 -3.99 23.10
C THR A 328 15.46 -3.45 22.00
N LEU A 329 14.16 -3.77 22.06
CA LEU A 329 13.19 -3.25 21.08
C LEU A 329 13.04 -1.72 21.20
N LYS A 330 13.01 -1.18 22.42
CA LYS A 330 12.96 0.27 22.65
C LYS A 330 14.18 1.00 22.07
N GLN A 331 15.37 0.41 22.22
CA GLN A 331 16.59 0.95 21.63
C GLN A 331 16.51 0.95 20.09
N ALA A 332 16.03 -0.15 19.49
CA ALA A 332 15.83 -0.24 18.04
C ALA A 332 14.89 0.85 17.52
N VAL A 333 13.73 1.02 18.17
CA VAL A 333 12.76 2.10 17.85
C VAL A 333 13.41 3.47 17.99
N SER A 334 14.14 3.71 19.07
CA SER A 334 14.80 4.99 19.34
C SER A 334 15.83 5.35 18.27
N HIS A 335 16.61 4.37 17.81
CA HIS A 335 17.56 4.56 16.71
C HIS A 335 16.86 4.88 15.40
N GLY A 336 15.81 4.13 15.04
CA GLY A 336 15.04 4.39 13.82
C GLY A 336 14.40 5.77 13.83
N VAL A 337 13.69 6.13 14.91
CA VAL A 337 13.05 7.44 15.06
C VAL A 337 14.06 8.58 15.02
N ALA A 338 15.18 8.46 15.72
CA ALA A 338 16.22 9.50 15.73
C ALA A 338 16.78 9.73 14.31
N LEU A 339 17.04 8.65 13.57
CA LEU A 339 17.51 8.74 12.19
C LEU A 339 16.45 9.36 11.26
N THR A 340 15.20 8.92 11.36
CA THR A 340 14.07 9.48 10.61
C THR A 340 13.93 10.98 10.87
N LYS A 341 13.89 11.42 12.14
CA LYS A 341 13.80 12.85 12.48
C LYS A 341 14.99 13.66 11.99
N SER A 342 16.19 13.11 12.09
CA SER A 342 17.40 13.79 11.63
C SER A 342 17.38 14.01 10.12
N ARG A 343 16.97 13.01 9.33
CA ARG A 343 16.94 13.08 7.86
C ARG A 343 15.81 13.94 7.32
N LEU A 344 14.70 13.99 8.05
CA LEU A 344 13.57 14.85 7.72
C LEU A 344 13.73 16.29 8.24
N GLY A 345 14.89 16.66 8.78
CA GLY A 345 15.11 18.02 9.31
C GLY A 345 14.27 18.37 10.54
N LEU A 346 13.54 17.40 11.13
CA LEU A 346 12.55 17.65 12.19
C LEU A 346 13.17 18.11 13.51
N ASN A 347 14.48 17.89 13.71
CA ASN A 347 15.21 18.35 14.89
C ASN A 347 15.54 19.86 14.83
N ASN A 348 15.52 20.47 13.64
CA ASN A 348 15.88 21.87 13.41
C ASN A 348 14.79 22.56 12.59
N ARG A 349 13.57 22.69 13.16
CA ARG A 349 12.43 23.34 12.51
C ARG A 349 12.76 24.80 12.19
N GLY A 350 13.16 25.08 10.95
CA GLY A 350 13.61 26.39 10.51
C GLY A 350 14.24 26.46 9.12
N ASN A 351 14.59 25.31 8.51
CA ASN A 351 15.13 25.25 7.15
C ASN A 351 14.20 24.45 6.22
N ASP A 352 14.27 24.81 4.94
CA ASP A 352 13.67 24.22 3.73
C ASP A 352 13.02 22.83 3.91
N PRO A 353 11.72 22.65 3.56
CA PRO A 353 11.04 21.35 3.58
C PRO A 353 11.54 20.37 2.51
N SER A 354 12.67 20.63 1.84
CA SER A 354 13.33 19.65 0.98
C SER A 354 13.70 18.41 1.79
N PHE A 355 12.87 17.39 1.66
CA PHE A 355 13.17 16.07 2.18
C PHE A 355 14.31 15.49 1.39
N TYR A 356 15.26 14.87 2.09
CA TYR A 356 16.23 14.02 1.46
C TYR A 356 15.86 12.59 1.81
N GLU A 357 15.45 11.82 0.81
CA GLU A 357 15.65 10.39 0.93
C GLU A 357 17.15 10.14 0.76
N PHE A 358 17.89 10.25 1.87
CA PHE A 358 19.33 10.07 1.89
C PHE A 358 19.66 8.66 1.37
N THR A 359 19.99 8.59 0.09
CA THR A 359 20.87 7.59 -0.44
C THR A 359 22.22 7.86 0.22
N SER A 360 22.52 7.16 1.31
CA SER A 360 23.92 7.03 1.73
C SER A 360 24.58 6.12 0.69
N SER A 361 24.72 6.60 -0.54
CA SER A 361 25.24 5.76 -1.60
C SER A 361 26.73 5.59 -1.37
N VAL A 362 27.19 4.37 -1.62
CA VAL A 362 28.35 4.11 -2.46
C VAL A 362 28.87 5.38 -3.15
N ALA A 363 30.16 5.70 -2.97
CA ALA A 363 30.75 6.95 -3.44
C ALA A 363 30.35 7.31 -4.88
N GLY A 364 29.53 8.36 -5.06
CA GLY A 364 29.24 8.94 -6.38
C GLY A 364 27.78 9.22 -6.74
N GLU A 365 26.77 8.75 -6.00
CA GLU A 365 25.38 9.12 -6.32
C GLU A 365 24.95 10.40 -5.59
N THR A 366 24.22 11.25 -6.31
CA THR A 366 23.60 12.44 -5.74
C THR A 366 22.45 12.01 -4.81
N PRO A 367 22.36 12.56 -3.58
CA PRO A 367 21.20 12.33 -2.73
C PRO A 367 19.91 12.64 -3.48
N ARG A 368 18.93 11.73 -3.40
CA ARG A 368 17.58 12.04 -3.88
C ARG A 368 16.98 13.12 -3.00
N GLY A 369 16.32 14.09 -3.66
CA GLY A 369 15.51 15.09 -2.99
C GLY A 369 14.24 14.48 -2.43
N ALA A 370 13.11 15.12 -2.72
CA ALA A 370 11.81 14.62 -2.28
C ALA A 370 11.48 13.27 -2.94
N ASP A 371 10.91 12.36 -2.16
CA ASP A 371 10.44 11.05 -2.61
C ASP A 371 9.09 10.75 -1.96
N THR A 372 8.08 10.40 -2.76
CA THR A 372 6.73 10.06 -2.30
C THR A 372 6.67 8.81 -1.42
N ALA A 373 7.66 7.91 -1.48
CA ALA A 373 7.79 6.76 -0.58
C ALA A 373 7.89 7.19 0.89
N ILE A 374 8.29 8.42 1.19
CA ILE A 374 8.34 8.93 2.56
C ILE A 374 6.96 8.88 3.25
N PHE A 375 5.88 8.89 2.46
CA PHE A 375 4.52 8.75 2.97
C PHE A 375 4.27 7.41 3.67
N HIS A 376 5.07 6.36 3.38
CA HIS A 376 4.94 5.05 4.03
C HIS A 376 5.12 5.12 5.55
N ILE A 377 5.88 6.12 6.04
CA ILE A 377 6.03 6.39 7.48
C ILE A 377 4.67 6.70 8.12
N LEU A 378 3.75 7.33 7.38
CA LEU A 378 2.46 7.76 7.88
C LEU A 378 1.42 6.64 7.93
N TRP A 379 1.65 5.52 7.24
CA TRP A 379 0.72 4.37 7.31
C TRP A 379 0.68 3.78 8.72
N HIS A 380 1.83 3.71 9.39
CA HIS A 380 1.97 3.28 10.79
C HIS A 380 3.04 4.12 11.49
N SER A 381 2.70 5.38 11.79
CA SER A 381 3.65 6.35 12.32
C SER A 381 4.15 5.96 13.72
N PRO A 382 5.47 5.98 13.98
CA PRO A 382 6.00 5.87 15.34
C PRO A 382 5.40 6.96 16.22
N SER A 383 5.02 6.62 17.46
CA SER A 383 4.34 7.58 18.35
C SER A 383 5.17 8.80 18.73
N ALA A 384 6.49 8.75 18.52
CA ALA A 384 7.38 9.89 18.70
C ALA A 384 7.28 10.96 17.59
N LEU A 385 6.61 10.67 16.46
CA LEU A 385 6.29 11.65 15.43
C LEU A 385 4.96 12.33 15.76
N SER A 386 5.03 13.61 16.15
CA SER A 386 3.85 14.44 16.42
C SER A 386 3.05 14.69 15.14
N LEU A 387 1.79 15.12 15.27
CA LEU A 387 1.01 15.54 14.12
C LEU A 387 1.72 16.64 13.31
N ALA A 388 2.43 17.57 13.97
CA ALA A 388 3.21 18.59 13.30
C ALA A 388 4.40 18.00 12.52
N ASP A 389 5.03 16.93 13.01
CA ASP A 389 6.08 16.21 12.26
C ASP A 389 5.48 15.52 11.03
N GLN A 390 4.30 14.93 11.17
CA GLN A 390 3.59 14.29 10.06
C GLN A 390 3.12 15.30 9.02
N LEU A 391 2.59 16.44 9.44
CA LEU A 391 2.20 17.53 8.54
C LEU A 391 3.41 18.04 7.75
N HIS A 392 4.57 18.18 8.40
CA HIS A 392 5.80 18.53 7.70
C HIS A 392 6.08 17.53 6.56
N ILE A 393 6.09 16.22 6.85
CA ILE A 393 6.27 15.15 5.84
C ILE A 393 5.29 15.32 4.66
N VAL A 394 4.01 15.57 4.96
CA VAL A 394 2.99 15.79 3.93
C VAL A 394 3.27 17.04 3.08
N GLU A 395 3.67 18.14 3.70
CA GLU A 395 3.87 19.41 3.01
C GLU A 395 5.04 19.39 2.03
N GLY A 396 6.15 18.72 2.35
CA GLY A 396 7.26 18.64 1.40
C GLY A 396 7.05 17.63 0.27
N LEU A 397 5.95 16.87 0.24
CA LEU A 397 5.54 16.14 -0.98
C LEU A 397 5.05 17.06 -2.08
N LYS A 398 4.66 18.30 -1.75
CA LYS A 398 4.08 19.25 -2.70
C LYS A 398 4.98 19.55 -3.91
N VAL A 399 6.30 19.43 -3.75
CA VAL A 399 7.26 19.64 -4.87
C VAL A 399 7.15 18.54 -5.94
N LEU A 400 6.60 17.38 -5.58
CA LEU A 400 6.38 16.24 -6.46
C LEU A 400 4.97 16.22 -7.08
N GLU A 401 4.10 17.15 -6.67
CA GLU A 401 2.75 17.27 -7.20
C GLU A 401 2.79 17.67 -8.68
N ARG A 402 1.92 17.05 -9.48
CA ARG A 402 1.68 17.34 -10.89
C ARG A 402 0.17 17.41 -11.15
N GLU A 403 -0.21 17.59 -12.42
CA GLU A 403 -1.61 17.85 -12.80
C GLU A 403 -2.54 16.66 -12.52
N HIS A 404 -2.10 15.45 -12.82
CA HIS A 404 -2.85 14.20 -12.71
C HIS A 404 -2.44 13.32 -11.53
N GLY A 405 -1.33 13.62 -10.86
CA GLY A 405 -0.88 12.85 -9.70
C GLY A 405 0.39 13.39 -9.08
N TYR A 406 1.22 12.49 -8.58
CA TYR A 406 2.54 12.81 -8.02
C TYR A 406 3.60 11.98 -8.73
N ILE A 407 4.74 12.58 -9.09
CA ILE A 407 5.90 11.79 -9.52
C ILE A 407 6.49 11.06 -8.31
N ARG A 408 7.23 9.96 -8.53
CA ARG A 408 7.84 9.23 -7.40
C ARG A 408 8.87 10.08 -6.69
N TYR A 409 9.83 10.60 -7.46
CA TYR A 409 10.91 11.49 -7.08
C TYR A 409 11.43 12.15 -8.36
N GLU A 410 12.20 13.25 -8.26
CA GLU A 410 12.73 13.97 -9.44
C GLU A 410 13.75 13.13 -10.24
N ASP A 411 13.69 13.27 -11.57
CA ASP A 411 14.49 12.55 -12.57
C ASP A 411 14.15 11.05 -12.69
N ASP A 412 12.94 10.65 -12.29
CA ASP A 412 12.49 9.27 -12.44
C ASP A 412 12.40 8.86 -13.92
N GLN A 413 13.04 7.73 -14.25
CA GLN A 413 13.10 7.17 -15.60
C GLN A 413 12.04 6.08 -15.82
N TYR A 414 11.37 5.61 -14.77
CA TYR A 414 10.33 4.59 -14.91
C TYR A 414 9.12 5.15 -15.66
N LEU A 415 8.75 4.49 -16.77
CA LEU A 415 7.72 4.95 -17.70
C LEU A 415 7.96 6.35 -18.28
N ASN A 416 9.19 6.87 -18.22
CA ASN A 416 9.56 8.11 -18.87
C ASN A 416 9.75 7.87 -20.38
N LEU A 417 8.70 8.09 -21.16
CA LEU A 417 8.70 7.87 -22.61
C LEU A 417 9.41 9.00 -23.40
N GLY A 418 10.31 9.75 -22.75
CA GLY A 418 11.01 10.91 -23.31
C GLY A 418 10.19 12.20 -23.28
N TYR A 419 9.03 12.19 -22.63
CA TYR A 419 8.07 13.30 -22.59
C TYR A 419 7.82 13.86 -21.18
N GLY A 420 8.36 13.20 -20.15
CA GLY A 420 8.15 13.57 -18.75
C GLY A 420 8.04 12.35 -17.86
N GLU A 421 8.08 12.59 -16.56
CA GLU A 421 7.95 11.58 -15.52
C GLU A 421 6.49 11.12 -15.40
N ALA A 422 6.29 9.84 -15.08
CA ALA A 422 4.97 9.31 -14.85
C ALA A 422 4.37 9.83 -13.54
N GLU A 423 3.08 10.16 -13.57
CA GLU A 423 2.32 10.67 -12.43
C GLU A 423 1.51 9.56 -11.77
N TRP A 424 1.94 9.14 -10.59
CA TRP A 424 1.37 8.04 -9.82
C TRP A 424 0.07 8.44 -9.14
N THR A 425 -0.89 7.51 -9.16
CA THR A 425 -2.27 7.73 -8.67
C THR A 425 -2.48 7.37 -7.19
N LEU A 426 -1.47 6.77 -6.56
CA LEU A 426 -1.62 6.25 -5.20
C LEU A 426 -1.58 7.35 -4.11
N ILE A 427 -0.97 8.50 -4.40
CA ILE A 427 -0.62 9.52 -3.39
C ILE A 427 -1.81 10.41 -2.99
N ASP A 428 -2.64 10.84 -3.94
CA ASP A 428 -3.81 11.66 -3.61
C ASP A 428 -4.77 10.92 -2.66
N ALA A 429 -5.00 9.62 -2.89
CA ALA A 429 -5.81 8.78 -2.02
C ALA A 429 -5.21 8.61 -0.61
N ASP A 430 -3.89 8.52 -0.53
CA ASP A 430 -3.16 8.46 0.74
C ASP A 430 -3.28 9.79 1.52
N LEU A 431 -3.18 10.92 0.81
CA LEU A 431 -3.40 12.27 1.37
C LEU A 431 -4.84 12.46 1.86
N VAL A 432 -5.86 12.01 1.11
CA VAL A 432 -7.26 12.02 1.58
C VAL A 432 -7.39 11.27 2.89
N SER A 433 -6.81 10.07 2.97
CA SER A 433 -6.86 9.24 4.17
C SER A 433 -6.23 9.94 5.37
N TRP A 434 -5.02 10.49 5.20
CA TRP A 434 -4.29 11.17 6.27
C TRP A 434 -4.99 12.45 6.73
N TYR A 435 -5.39 13.34 5.81
CA TYR A 435 -6.08 14.58 6.15
C TYR A 435 -7.43 14.32 6.81
N SER A 436 -8.14 13.27 6.41
CA SER A 436 -9.39 12.86 7.07
C SER A 436 -9.17 12.43 8.52
N ASP A 437 -8.12 11.64 8.79
CA ASP A 437 -7.77 11.24 10.17
C ASP A 437 -7.24 12.43 11.00
N ALA A 438 -6.46 13.32 10.40
CA ALA A 438 -6.02 14.56 11.04
C ALA A 438 -7.22 15.46 11.41
N TYR A 439 -8.21 15.59 10.53
CA TYR A 439 -9.47 16.29 10.84
C TYR A 439 -10.20 15.63 12.00
N ARG A 440 -10.32 14.29 12.02
CA ARG A 440 -11.03 13.57 13.10
C ARG A 440 -10.38 13.77 14.47
N THR A 441 -9.06 13.94 14.48
CA THR A 441 -8.26 14.16 15.69
C THR A 441 -8.34 15.62 16.14
N GLU A 442 -7.95 16.57 15.29
CA GLU A 442 -7.78 17.98 15.68
C GLU A 442 -9.03 18.84 15.49
N ARG A 443 -10.01 18.36 14.72
CA ARG A 443 -11.23 19.09 14.40
C ARG A 443 -11.01 20.40 13.64
N ASN A 444 -9.82 20.58 13.06
CA ASN A 444 -9.45 21.72 12.23
C ASN A 444 -10.07 21.60 10.82
N PRO A 445 -11.00 22.49 10.42
CA PRO A 445 -11.67 22.43 9.13
C PRO A 445 -10.73 22.53 7.92
N GLU A 446 -9.53 23.09 8.06
CA GLU A 446 -8.53 23.15 6.99
C GLU A 446 -8.11 21.74 6.54
N PHE A 447 -8.01 20.78 7.46
CA PHE A 447 -7.70 19.40 7.11
C PHE A 447 -8.83 18.75 6.31
N LEU A 448 -10.09 19.03 6.64
CA LEU A 448 -11.21 18.53 5.85
C LEU A 448 -11.23 19.15 4.45
N GLN A 449 -10.90 20.43 4.32
CA GLN A 449 -10.80 21.09 3.02
C GLN A 449 -9.66 20.49 2.17
N LYS A 450 -8.49 20.22 2.76
CA LYS A 450 -7.38 19.54 2.08
C LYS A 450 -7.75 18.10 1.69
N ALA A 451 -8.47 17.36 2.54
CA ALA A 451 -9.01 16.05 2.19
C ALA A 451 -9.95 16.13 0.98
N LYS A 452 -10.84 17.12 0.93
CA LYS A 452 -11.74 17.36 -0.22
C LYS A 452 -10.97 17.67 -1.50
N TYR A 453 -9.94 18.51 -1.43
CA TYR A 453 -9.08 18.85 -2.57
C TYR A 453 -8.45 17.59 -3.18
N HIS A 454 -7.76 16.79 -2.36
CA HIS A 454 -7.15 15.56 -2.84
C HIS A 454 -8.18 14.50 -3.25
N ALA A 455 -9.40 14.52 -2.69
CA ALA A 455 -10.46 13.61 -3.12
C ALA A 455 -10.91 13.91 -4.55
N GLY A 456 -10.98 15.19 -4.96
CA GLY A 456 -11.26 15.55 -6.35
C GLY A 456 -10.19 15.05 -7.31
N ARG A 457 -8.92 15.27 -6.96
CA ARG A 457 -7.77 14.76 -7.73
C ARG A 457 -7.79 13.23 -7.82
N MET A 458 -7.93 12.55 -6.70
CA MET A 458 -8.05 11.09 -6.63
C MET A 458 -9.18 10.55 -7.52
N LEU A 459 -10.37 11.15 -7.47
CA LEU A 459 -11.48 10.70 -8.30
C LEU A 459 -11.20 10.91 -9.79
N SER A 460 -10.53 12.01 -10.16
CA SER A 460 -10.11 12.28 -11.55
C SER A 460 -9.14 11.23 -12.11
N GLN A 461 -8.46 10.45 -11.25
CA GLN A 461 -7.53 9.40 -11.66
C GLN A 461 -8.24 8.09 -12.05
N ILE A 462 -9.54 7.95 -11.82
CA ILE A 462 -10.32 6.79 -12.26
C ILE A 462 -10.54 6.89 -13.78
N THR A 463 -10.33 5.80 -14.52
CA THR A 463 -10.46 5.76 -15.98
C THR A 463 -11.90 5.91 -16.46
N VAL A 464 -12.07 6.52 -17.65
CA VAL A 464 -13.32 6.55 -18.42
C VAL A 464 -13.30 5.54 -19.56
N GLU A 465 -14.44 5.40 -20.24
CA GLU A 465 -14.55 4.70 -21.52
C GLU A 465 -13.65 5.35 -22.59
N GLY A 466 -12.84 4.53 -23.25
CA GLY A 466 -11.92 4.99 -24.31
C GLY A 466 -10.49 5.30 -23.84
N ALA A 467 -10.18 5.09 -22.55
CA ALA A 467 -8.80 5.17 -22.06
C ALA A 467 -7.91 4.10 -22.73
N LEU A 468 -6.66 4.47 -23.04
CA LEU A 468 -5.67 3.60 -23.68
C LEU A 468 -4.40 3.51 -22.84
N THR A 469 -3.80 2.32 -22.80
CA THR A 469 -2.45 2.12 -22.24
C THR A 469 -1.38 2.82 -23.08
N THR A 470 -0.16 2.94 -22.55
CA THR A 470 1.04 3.36 -23.31
C THR A 470 1.23 2.55 -24.59
N GLU A 471 0.89 1.26 -24.55
CA GLU A 471 0.93 0.28 -25.64
C GLU A 471 -0.26 0.39 -26.61
N GLY A 472 -1.26 1.21 -26.30
CA GLY A 472 -2.45 1.42 -27.12
C GLY A 472 -3.57 0.40 -26.90
N HIS A 473 -3.49 -0.41 -25.84
CA HIS A 473 -4.56 -1.34 -25.46
C HIS A 473 -5.70 -0.58 -24.74
N PRO A 474 -6.98 -0.88 -25.03
CA PRO A 474 -8.10 -0.25 -24.34
C PRO A 474 -8.18 -0.72 -22.88
N ILE A 475 -8.52 0.22 -21.99
CA ILE A 475 -8.77 -0.05 -20.57
C ILE A 475 -10.24 0.22 -20.28
N ALA A 476 -10.85 -0.65 -19.47
CA ALA A 476 -12.22 -0.45 -19.01
C ALA A 476 -12.35 0.83 -18.18
N ALA A 477 -13.56 1.40 -18.15
CA ALA A 477 -13.89 2.50 -17.24
C ALA A 477 -13.93 2.01 -15.78
N GLY A 478 -13.70 2.90 -14.82
CA GLY A 478 -13.78 2.57 -13.40
C GLY A 478 -12.53 1.91 -12.81
N ILE A 479 -11.44 1.88 -13.58
CA ILE A 479 -10.15 1.32 -13.18
C ILE A 479 -9.28 2.42 -12.59
N VAL A 480 -8.52 2.10 -11.54
CA VAL A 480 -7.46 2.99 -11.03
C VAL A 480 -6.13 2.47 -11.56
N PRO A 481 -5.44 3.22 -12.44
CA PRO A 481 -4.18 2.79 -13.00
C PRO A 481 -3.03 2.97 -12.01
N GLU A 482 -1.87 2.40 -12.29
CA GLU A 482 -0.64 2.70 -11.54
C GLU A 482 -0.24 4.17 -11.74
N ALA A 483 -0.19 4.64 -13.00
CA ALA A 483 0.21 6.00 -13.33
C ALA A 483 -0.39 6.54 -14.63
N PHE A 484 -0.43 7.87 -14.74
CA PHE A 484 -0.61 8.61 -15.98
C PHE A 484 0.77 8.93 -16.56
N VAL A 485 0.96 8.65 -17.85
CA VAL A 485 2.24 8.74 -18.54
C VAL A 485 2.17 9.83 -19.60
N PRO A 486 3.00 10.88 -19.53
CA PRO A 486 3.10 11.90 -20.58
C PRO A 486 3.37 11.26 -21.94
N ALA A 487 2.57 11.63 -22.95
CA ALA A 487 2.59 11.03 -24.28
C ALA A 487 3.02 11.99 -25.40
N ASP A 488 3.29 13.26 -25.08
CA ASP A 488 3.85 14.24 -26.00
C ASP A 488 4.81 15.22 -25.31
N ALA A 489 5.67 15.85 -26.11
CA ALA A 489 6.69 16.79 -25.63
C ALA A 489 6.12 18.09 -25.02
N ARG A 490 4.82 18.33 -25.13
CA ARG A 490 4.15 19.48 -24.52
C ARG A 490 3.49 19.12 -23.20
N GLY A 491 3.49 17.84 -22.80
CA GLY A 491 2.76 17.33 -21.64
C GLY A 491 1.24 17.51 -21.74
N GLN A 492 0.70 17.58 -22.96
CA GLN A 492 -0.73 17.88 -23.18
C GLN A 492 -1.59 16.62 -23.31
N THR A 493 -0.96 15.49 -23.64
CA THR A 493 -1.63 14.20 -23.73
C THR A 493 -0.98 13.20 -22.78
N TYR A 494 -1.83 12.37 -22.18
CA TYR A 494 -1.43 11.32 -21.27
C TYR A 494 -2.01 9.99 -21.72
N LYS A 495 -1.24 8.93 -21.50
CA LYS A 495 -1.67 7.54 -21.62
C LYS A 495 -1.61 6.88 -20.26
N ILE A 496 -2.26 5.73 -20.14
CA ILE A 496 -2.31 4.98 -18.88
C ILE A 496 -1.17 3.96 -18.85
N SER A 497 -0.57 3.71 -17.69
CA SER A 497 0.43 2.65 -17.56
C SER A 497 -0.17 1.26 -17.84
N PRO A 498 0.61 0.30 -18.38
CA PRO A 498 0.10 -1.02 -18.75
C PRO A 498 -0.28 -1.89 -17.55
N ASN A 499 0.27 -1.59 -16.36
CA ASN A 499 -0.08 -2.24 -15.10
C ASN A 499 -1.39 -1.68 -14.51
N SER A 500 -2.50 -1.84 -15.24
CA SER A 500 -3.80 -1.25 -14.88
C SER A 500 -4.94 -2.27 -15.01
N PRO A 501 -5.77 -2.51 -13.96
CA PRO A 501 -5.73 -1.89 -12.64
C PRO A 501 -4.46 -2.24 -11.85
N LEU A 502 -3.93 -1.24 -11.15
CA LEU A 502 -3.04 -1.50 -10.01
C LEU A 502 -3.92 -1.68 -8.77
N ASN A 503 -3.89 -2.88 -8.19
CA ASN A 503 -4.74 -3.21 -7.04
C ASN A 503 -4.36 -2.38 -5.81
N TRP A 504 -3.08 -1.98 -5.67
CA TRP A 504 -2.66 -1.04 -4.64
C TRP A 504 -3.35 0.32 -4.80
N SER A 505 -3.28 0.97 -5.96
CA SER A 505 -3.98 2.25 -6.19
C SER A 505 -5.48 2.13 -5.95
N THR A 506 -6.10 1.05 -6.43
CA THR A 506 -7.52 0.76 -6.20
C THR A 506 -7.85 0.64 -4.71
N ALA A 507 -7.04 -0.09 -3.95
CA ALA A 507 -7.18 -0.24 -2.51
C ALA A 507 -7.02 1.10 -1.76
N ASN A 508 -6.09 1.94 -2.21
CA ASN A 508 -5.91 3.28 -1.65
C ASN A 508 -7.17 4.15 -1.83
N VAL A 509 -7.78 4.14 -3.02
CA VAL A 509 -9.03 4.89 -3.29
C VAL A 509 -10.16 4.43 -2.36
N ILE A 510 -10.34 3.12 -2.19
CA ILE A 510 -11.38 2.58 -1.29
C ILE A 510 -11.15 3.03 0.16
N ARG A 511 -9.90 2.96 0.64
CA ARG A 511 -9.52 3.44 1.98
C ARG A 511 -9.82 4.93 2.15
N ALA A 512 -9.46 5.73 1.16
CA ALA A 512 -9.69 7.17 1.14
C ALA A 512 -11.18 7.52 1.25
N LEU A 513 -12.05 6.87 0.46
CA LEU A 513 -13.50 7.06 0.52
C LEU A 513 -14.04 6.73 1.92
N LYS A 514 -13.57 5.62 2.51
CA LYS A 514 -13.95 5.21 3.87
C LYS A 514 -13.56 6.24 4.92
N LYS A 515 -12.32 6.75 4.85
CA LYS A 515 -11.79 7.76 5.78
C LYS A 515 -12.49 9.11 5.62
N LEU A 516 -12.74 9.55 4.39
CA LEU A 516 -13.48 10.78 4.11
C LEU A 516 -14.92 10.69 4.65
N ARG A 517 -15.56 9.54 4.51
CA ARG A 517 -16.90 9.30 5.07
C ARG A 517 -16.92 9.42 6.59
N GLU A 518 -15.95 8.81 7.27
CA GLU A 518 -15.81 8.95 8.73
C GLU A 518 -15.61 10.41 9.16
N ALA A 519 -14.90 11.21 8.36
CA ALA A 519 -14.75 12.64 8.59
C ALA A 519 -16.06 13.41 8.36
N TYR A 520 -16.87 13.09 7.34
CA TYR A 520 -18.18 13.72 7.11
C TYR A 520 -19.20 13.41 8.20
N ILE A 521 -19.34 12.16 8.62
CA ILE A 521 -20.20 11.78 9.76
C ILE A 521 -19.90 12.64 10.99
N LEU A 522 -18.63 12.98 11.14
CA LEU A 522 -18.14 13.72 12.29
C LEU A 522 -18.32 15.23 12.16
N ALA A 523 -18.25 15.77 10.94
CA ALA A 523 -18.56 17.15 10.61
C ALA A 523 -20.06 17.44 10.78
N ASP A 524 -20.93 16.51 10.37
CA ASP A 524 -22.39 16.63 10.38
C ASP A 524 -23.00 16.55 11.80
N ARG A 525 -22.21 16.16 12.82
CA ARG A 525 -22.63 16.11 14.23
C ARG A 525 -22.48 17.44 14.97
N ARG A 526 -21.97 18.49 14.31
CA ARG A 526 -21.91 19.85 14.86
C ARG A 526 -23.19 20.60 14.56
#